data_AF-A0A497LM48-F1
#
_entry.id   AF-A0A497LM48-F1
#
_cell.length_a   1.000
_cell.length_b   1.000
_cell.length_c   1.000
_cell.angle_alpha   90.00
_cell.angle_beta   90.00
_cell.angle_gamma   90.00
#
_symmetry.space_group_name_H-M   'P 1'
#
loop_
_entity.id
_entity.type
_entity.pdbx_description
1 polymer ?
#
loop_
_entity_poly.entity_id
_entity_poly.type
_entity_poly.pdbx_seq_one_letter_code
_entity_poly.pdbx_strand_id
1 'polypeptide(L)' 'ENLLKTNVLDEKRILENAKSFLKEKFGAQNITVYTEDEEERYDPKLKAALSMPCKPAIYIE' A
#
# COMPACT_ATOMS: atom_id res chain seq x y z
N GLU A 1 3.01 -16.79 13.90
CA GLU A 1 3.82 -16.77 12.67
C GLU A 1 4.32 -15.34 12.42
N ASN A 2 5.62 -15.10 12.48
CA ASN A 2 6.25 -13.78 12.32
C ASN A 2 6.74 -13.61 10.86
N LEU A 3 5.82 -13.48 9.92
CA LEU A 3 6.16 -13.38 8.49
C LEU A 3 6.98 -12.12 8.17
N LEU A 4 6.82 -11.02 8.93
CA LEU A 4 7.56 -9.75 8.69
C LEU A 4 9.01 -9.76 9.14
N LYS A 5 9.37 -10.58 10.15
CA LYS A 5 10.76 -10.68 10.60
C LYS A 5 11.64 -11.38 9.57
N THR A 6 11.02 -12.13 8.67
CA THR A 6 11.71 -12.76 7.55
C THR A 6 11.51 -11.80 6.38
N ASN A 7 12.58 -11.13 5.98
CA ASN A 7 12.69 -10.16 4.89
C ASN A 7 12.38 -10.78 3.50
N VAL A 8 11.32 -11.57 3.38
CA VAL A 8 11.01 -12.49 2.28
C VAL A 8 10.14 -11.80 1.24
N LEU A 9 9.39 -10.76 1.62
CA LEU A 9 8.43 -10.13 0.74
C LEU A 9 8.52 -8.60 0.82
N ASP A 10 8.96 -7.99 -0.28
CA ASP A 10 8.89 -6.55 -0.47
C ASP A 10 7.46 -6.19 -0.94
N GLU A 11 6.55 -6.06 0.03
CA GLU A 11 5.12 -5.76 -0.22
C GLU A 11 4.94 -4.49 -1.05
N LYS A 12 5.72 -3.45 -0.75
CA LYS A 12 5.70 -2.18 -1.50
C LYS A 12 6.00 -2.44 -2.97
N ARG A 13 7.09 -3.14 -3.27
CA ARG A 13 7.48 -3.44 -4.65
C ARG A 13 6.45 -4.28 -5.40
N ILE A 14 5.80 -5.24 -4.74
CA ILE A 14 4.76 -6.06 -5.36
C ILE A 14 3.56 -5.20 -5.74
N LEU A 15 3.09 -4.34 -4.82
CA LEU A 15 1.97 -3.43 -5.08
C LEU A 15 2.31 -2.39 -6.15
N GLU A 16 3.55 -1.88 -6.15
CA GLU A 16 4.09 -1.00 -7.20
C GLU A 16 4.06 -1.66 -8.57
N ASN A 17 4.54 -2.90 -8.69
CA ASN A 17 4.49 -3.66 -9.94
C ASN A 17 3.04 -3.93 -10.39
N ALA A 18 2.12 -4.11 -9.44
CA ALA A 18 0.71 -4.33 -9.71
C ALA A 18 -0.09 -3.05 -10.03
N LYS A 19 0.52 -1.85 -9.99
CA LYS A 19 -0.19 -0.58 -10.20
C LYS A 19 -1.01 -0.54 -11.48
N SER A 20 -0.46 -1.01 -12.60
CA SER A 20 -1.17 -1.00 -13.88
C SER A 20 -2.45 -1.84 -13.83
N PHE A 21 -2.37 -3.03 -13.23
CA PHE A 21 -3.52 -3.90 -13.01
C PHE A 21 -4.54 -3.25 -12.07
N LEU A 22 -4.09 -2.65 -10.97
CA LEU A 22 -4.97 -1.99 -10.01
C LEU A 22 -5.67 -0.78 -10.65
N LYS A 23 -4.97 0.01 -11.49
CA LYS A 23 -5.55 1.15 -12.21
C LYS A 23 -6.69 0.72 -13.12
N GLU A 24 -6.47 -0.34 -13.90
CA GLU A 24 -7.50 -0.92 -14.76
C GLU A 24 -8.66 -1.50 -13.94
N LYS A 25 -8.34 -2.28 -12.89
CA LYS A 25 -9.34 -2.97 -12.07
C LYS A 25 -10.26 -2.03 -11.31
N PHE A 26 -9.72 -0.94 -10.78
CA PHE A 26 -10.46 0.05 -9.99
C PHE A 26 -10.89 1.28 -10.80
N GLY A 27 -10.48 1.41 -12.07
CA GLY A 27 -10.75 2.59 -12.89
C GLY A 27 -10.11 3.87 -12.33
N ALA A 28 -9.07 3.73 -11.51
CA ALA A 28 -8.41 4.86 -10.84
C ALA A 28 -7.37 5.51 -11.75
N GLN A 29 -7.40 6.84 -11.86
CA GLN A 29 -6.42 7.57 -12.68
C GLN A 29 -5.01 7.49 -12.11
N ASN A 30 -4.89 7.56 -10.78
CA ASN A 30 -3.62 7.46 -10.08
C ASN A 30 -3.68 6.47 -8.93
N ILE A 31 -2.60 5.70 -8.75
CA ILE A 31 -2.42 4.79 -7.63
C ILE A 31 -1.01 5.04 -7.09
N THR A 32 -0.96 5.42 -5.83
CA THR A 32 0.26 5.66 -5.06
C THR A 32 0.31 4.67 -3.91
N VAL A 33 1.45 4.03 -3.72
CA VAL A 33 1.69 3.07 -2.65
C VAL A 33 2.74 3.68 -1.73
N TYR A 34 2.39 3.79 -0.45
CA TYR A 34 3.27 4.34 0.58
C TYR A 34 3.54 3.30 1.66
N THR A 35 4.68 3.40 2.33
CA THR A 35 4.93 2.67 3.58
C THR A 35 4.38 3.44 4.78
N GLU A 36 4.22 2.75 5.92
CA GLU A 36 3.69 3.39 7.13
C GLU A 36 4.59 4.52 7.66
N ASP A 37 5.90 4.40 7.44
CA ASP A 37 6.94 5.35 7.89
C ASP A 37 7.29 6.44 6.85
N GLU A 38 6.64 6.47 5.69
CA GLU A 38 6.98 7.44 4.64
C GLU A 38 6.41 8.82 4.96
N GLU A 39 7.27 9.81 5.22
CA GLU A 39 6.85 11.17 5.60
C GLU A 39 6.03 11.88 4.51
N GLU A 40 6.27 11.54 3.24
CA GLU A 40 5.56 12.09 2.08
C GLU A 40 4.23 11.38 1.78
N ARG A 41 3.77 10.49 2.67
CA ARG A 41 2.50 9.77 2.49
C ARG A 41 1.31 10.72 2.42
N TYR A 42 0.52 10.58 1.36
CA TYR A 42 -0.81 11.18 1.27
C TYR A 42 -1.84 10.34 2.04
N ASP A 43 -2.18 10.75 3.26
CA ASP A 43 -3.18 10.09 4.10
C ASP A 43 -4.04 11.12 4.87
N PRO A 44 -4.97 11.81 4.18
CA PRO A 44 -5.80 12.85 4.79
C PRO A 44 -6.75 12.34 5.87
N LYS A 45 -6.95 11.01 5.98
CA LYS A 45 -7.81 10.38 6.99
C LYS A 45 -7.04 9.55 8.03
N LEU A 46 -5.70 9.65 8.07
CA LEU A 46 -4.83 8.90 8.98
C LEU A 46 -5.12 7.38 9.01
N LYS A 47 -5.54 6.83 7.87
CA LYS A 47 -5.92 5.42 7.72
C LYS A 47 -4.73 4.48 7.79
N ALA A 48 -3.52 4.94 7.52
CA ALA A 48 -2.36 4.06 7.51
C ALA A 48 -2.03 3.47 8.88
N ALA A 49 -2.42 4.13 9.97
CA ALA A 49 -2.33 3.57 11.33
C ALA A 49 -3.22 2.33 11.52
N LEU A 50 -4.20 2.12 10.64
CA LEU A 50 -5.06 0.92 10.59
C LEU A 50 -4.53 -0.15 9.63
N SER A 51 -3.43 0.13 8.92
CA SER A 51 -2.82 -0.85 8.04
C SER A 51 -2.22 -1.98 8.87
N MET A 52 -2.25 -3.18 8.30
CA MET A 52 -1.60 -4.35 8.87
C MET A 52 -0.81 -5.05 7.76
N PRO A 53 0.20 -5.84 8.11
CA PRO A 53 0.90 -6.76 7.20
C PRO A 53 -0.08 -7.55 6.32
N CYS A 54 0.15 -7.58 5.00
CA CYS A 54 -0.75 -8.18 4.01
C CYS A 54 -2.18 -7.59 3.97
N LYS A 55 -2.44 -6.47 4.66
CA LYS A 55 -3.72 -5.77 4.72
C LYS A 55 -3.49 -4.25 4.69
N PRO A 56 -3.19 -3.69 3.51
CA PRO A 56 -2.90 -2.27 3.37
C PRO A 56 -4.13 -1.41 3.68
N ALA A 57 -3.89 -0.21 4.19
CA ALA A 57 -4.93 0.80 4.32
C ALA A 57 -5.19 1.46 2.97
N ILE A 58 -6.45 1.48 2.54
CA ILE A 58 -6.85 2.04 1.24
C ILE A 58 -7.64 3.35 1.46
N TYR A 59 -7.17 4.40 0.79
CA TYR A 59 -7.85 5.67 0.66
C TYR A 59 -8.23 5.88 -0.82
N ILE A 60 -9.48 6.26 -1.08
CA ILE A 60 -10.03 6.51 -2.41
C ILE A 60 -10.80 7.83 -2.30
N GLU A 61 -10.61 8.72 -3.27
CA GLU A 61 -11.30 10.00 -3.44
C GLU A 61 -11.82 10.16 -4.87
#